data_AF-A0A8X6J070-F1
#
_entry.id   AF-A0A8X6J070-F1
#
_cell.length_a   1.000
_cell.length_b   1.000
_cell.length_c   1.000
_cell.angle_alpha   90.00
_cell.angle_beta   90.00
_cell.angle_gamma   90.00
#
_symmetry.space_group_name_H-M   'P 1'
#
loop_
_entity.id
_entity.type
_entity.pdbx_description
1 polymer ?
#
loop_
_entity_poly.entity_id
_entity_poly.type
_entity_poly.pdbx_seq_one_letter_code
_entity_poly.pdbx_strand_id
1 'polypeptide(L)'
;MKPSDTTTHGNKTVFVSKQLYNCSHVFIYNNAASSSLQPVYFGFFAVKHRASKYFDVEIKGIVKRISIDRLKPCFTLKDTEISERTRENILSSEALRITPTSETSRGITTCK
;
A
#
# COMPACT_ATOMS: atom_id res chain seq x y z
N MET A 1 -47.27 -4.26 14.73
CA MET A 1 -47.16 -3.46 13.48
C MET A 1 -46.21 -4.20 12.53
N LYS A 2 -46.52 -4.28 11.23
CA LYS A 2 -45.69 -4.92 10.20
C LYS A 2 -45.36 -3.86 9.14
N PRO A 3 -44.14 -3.79 8.60
CA PRO A 3 -43.82 -2.83 7.56
C PRO A 3 -44.61 -3.15 6.27
N SER A 4 -45.00 -2.11 5.54
CA SER A 4 -45.69 -2.21 4.24
C SER A 4 -44.68 -2.38 3.11
N ASP A 5 -45.10 -3.05 2.03
CA ASP A 5 -44.23 -3.30 0.88
C ASP A 5 -43.75 -2.00 0.23
N THR A 6 -42.45 -1.90 0.01
CA THR A 6 -41.82 -0.76 -0.66
C THR A 6 -41.63 -1.07 -2.14
N THR A 7 -42.10 -0.18 -3.02
CA THR A 7 -41.81 -0.26 -4.46
C THR A 7 -40.36 0.14 -4.71
N THR A 8 -39.56 -0.80 -5.24
CA THR A 8 -38.19 -0.50 -5.67
C THR A 8 -38.21 -0.19 -7.17
N HIS A 9 -38.22 1.09 -7.54
CA HIS A 9 -38.10 1.50 -8.94
C HIS A 9 -36.62 1.43 -9.38
N GLY A 10 -36.26 0.44 -10.21
CA GLY A 10 -35.05 0.50 -11.03
C GLY A 10 -34.22 -0.79 -11.11
N ASN A 11 -33.70 -1.08 -12.31
CA ASN A 11 -32.59 -2.02 -12.51
C ASN A 11 -31.31 -1.40 -11.93
N LYS A 12 -30.84 -1.92 -10.80
CA LYS A 12 -29.65 -1.40 -10.11
C LYS A 12 -28.39 -1.84 -10.86
N THR A 13 -27.81 -0.96 -11.68
CA THR A 13 -26.48 -1.19 -12.26
C THR A 13 -25.43 -0.94 -11.19
N VAL A 14 -24.58 -1.93 -10.90
CA VAL A 14 -23.49 -1.79 -9.93
C VAL A 14 -22.36 -0.97 -10.56
N PHE A 15 -21.92 0.07 -9.86
CA PHE A 15 -20.77 0.87 -10.28
C PHE A 15 -19.46 0.13 -9.93
N VAL A 16 -18.61 -0.11 -10.92
CA VAL A 16 -17.26 -0.68 -10.75
C VAL A 16 -16.22 0.30 -11.24
N SER A 17 -15.22 0.59 -10.41
CA SER A 17 -14.13 1.49 -10.78
C SER A 17 -13.29 0.87 -11.90
N LYS A 18 -13.20 1.57 -13.05
CA LYS A 18 -12.34 1.18 -14.18
C LYS A 18 -10.86 1.05 -13.79
N GLN A 19 -10.43 1.83 -12.80
CA GLN A 19 -9.04 1.85 -12.34
C GLN A 19 -8.62 0.55 -11.66
N LEU A 20 -9.57 -0.25 -11.18
CA LEU A 20 -9.31 -1.54 -10.57
C LEU A 20 -8.65 -2.53 -11.57
N TYR A 21 -8.96 -2.40 -12.86
CA TYR A 21 -8.37 -3.23 -13.90
C TYR A 21 -6.94 -2.85 -14.26
N ASN A 22 -6.47 -1.66 -13.87
CA ASN A 22 -5.14 -1.13 -14.21
C ASN A 22 -4.21 -0.96 -13.00
N CYS A 23 -4.71 -1.05 -11.76
CA CYS A 23 -3.93 -0.80 -10.54
C CYS A 23 -2.97 -1.96 -10.19
N SER A 24 -1.73 -1.64 -9.81
CA SER A 24 -0.74 -2.62 -9.32
C SER A 24 -1.06 -3.12 -7.91
N HIS A 25 -1.59 -2.21 -7.08
CA HIS A 25 -1.94 -2.48 -5.69
C HIS A 25 -3.41 -2.17 -5.41
N VAL A 26 -3.98 -2.87 -4.44
CA VAL A 26 -5.36 -2.70 -3.98
C VAL A 26 -5.42 -2.68 -2.46
N PHE A 27 -6.42 -1.96 -1.93
CA PHE A 27 -6.85 -2.07 -0.53
C PHE A 27 -8.02 -3.05 -0.43
N ILE A 28 -8.07 -3.81 0.66
CA ILE A 28 -9.10 -4.83 0.87
C ILE A 28 -10.02 -4.41 2.02
N TYR A 29 -11.33 -4.40 1.77
CA TYR A 29 -12.34 -4.18 2.80
C TYR A 29 -12.46 -5.38 3.75
N ASN A 30 -12.38 -5.13 5.05
CA ASN A 30 -12.60 -6.08 6.10
C ASN A 30 -14.11 -6.24 6.36
N ASN A 31 -14.67 -7.39 5.97
CA ASN A 31 -16.07 -7.71 6.23
C ASN A 31 -16.29 -8.50 7.53
N ALA A 32 -15.27 -8.63 8.38
CA ALA A 32 -15.43 -9.26 9.68
C ALA A 32 -16.18 -8.32 10.62
N ALA A 33 -16.96 -8.88 11.56
CA ALA A 33 -17.49 -8.16 12.69
C ALA A 33 -16.31 -7.63 13.53
N SER A 34 -15.91 -6.40 13.25
CA SER A 34 -14.77 -5.76 13.88
C SER A 34 -15.06 -5.57 15.36
N SER A 35 -14.10 -5.94 16.22
CA SER A 35 -14.03 -5.38 17.56
C SER A 35 -13.79 -3.87 17.47
N SER A 36 -14.02 -3.12 18.55
CA SER A 36 -13.84 -1.66 18.54
C SER A 36 -12.47 -1.22 17.96
N LEU A 37 -12.48 -0.11 17.21
CA LEU A 37 -11.34 0.61 16.62
C LEU A 37 -10.39 -0.16 15.66
N GLN A 38 -10.83 -1.22 14.96
CA GLN A 38 -10.01 -1.80 13.88
C GLN A 38 -10.20 -1.07 12.54
N PRO A 39 -9.15 -1.01 11.69
CA PRO A 39 -9.27 -0.40 10.37
C PRO A 39 -10.18 -1.23 9.47
N VAL A 40 -11.07 -0.53 8.78
CA VAL A 40 -12.03 -1.10 7.82
C VAL A 40 -11.33 -1.63 6.56
N TYR A 41 -10.20 -1.01 6.17
CA TYR A 41 -9.41 -1.46 5.03
C TYR A 41 -8.06 -1.98 5.49
N PHE A 42 -7.68 -3.13 4.97
CA PHE A 42 -6.32 -3.64 5.06
C PHE A 42 -5.45 -2.98 4.00
N GLY A 43 -4.13 -2.92 4.26
CA GLY A 43 -3.12 -2.15 3.53
C GLY A 43 -3.01 -2.42 2.03
N PHE A 44 -1.93 -1.92 1.43
CA PHE A 44 -1.69 -2.09 0.00
C PHE A 44 -1.18 -3.51 -0.28
N PHE A 45 -1.91 -4.25 -1.12
CA PHE A 45 -1.52 -5.60 -1.52
C PHE A 45 -1.32 -5.68 -3.03
N ALA A 46 -0.32 -6.47 -3.43
CA ALA A 46 0.01 -6.66 -4.84
C ALA A 46 -1.03 -7.56 -5.51
N VAL A 47 -1.53 -7.13 -6.67
CA VAL A 47 -2.43 -7.93 -7.51
C VAL A 47 -1.59 -8.85 -8.40
N LYS A 48 -1.84 -10.16 -8.35
CA LYS A 48 -1.16 -11.16 -9.21
C LYS A 48 -1.96 -11.49 -10.46
N HIS A 49 -3.27 -11.68 -10.31
CA HIS A 49 -4.16 -12.01 -11.42
C HIS A 49 -5.46 -11.20 -11.33
N ARG A 50 -6.00 -10.84 -12.49
CA ARG A 50 -7.19 -10.00 -12.64
C ARG A 50 -8.24 -10.75 -13.45
N ALA A 51 -9.44 -10.89 -12.90
CA ALA A 51 -10.61 -11.42 -13.60
C ALA A 51 -11.79 -10.45 -13.51
N SER A 52 -12.86 -10.73 -14.26
CA SER A 52 -14.03 -9.84 -14.35
C SER A 52 -14.84 -9.72 -13.05
N LYS A 53 -14.76 -10.69 -12.13
CA LYS A 53 -15.54 -10.70 -10.87
C LYS A 53 -14.66 -10.79 -9.61
N TYR A 54 -13.41 -11.20 -9.77
CA TYR A 54 -12.49 -11.45 -8.68
C TYR A 54 -11.05 -11.14 -9.09
N PHE A 55 -10.21 -10.91 -8.09
CA PHE A 55 -8.79 -10.65 -8.24
C PHE A 55 -8.05 -11.59 -7.30
N ASP A 56 -6.91 -12.09 -7.76
CA ASP A 56 -6.00 -12.87 -6.92
C ASP A 56 -4.92 -11.92 -6.40
N VAL A 57 -4.92 -11.72 -5.08
CA VAL A 57 -4.13 -10.72 -4.37
C VAL A 57 -3.16 -11.42 -3.43
N GLU A 58 -1.91 -10.99 -3.40
CA GLU A 58 -0.89 -11.55 -2.52
C GLU A 58 -0.94 -10.87 -1.14
N ILE A 59 -1.25 -11.66 -0.11
CA ILE A 59 -1.27 -11.23 1.28
C ILE A 59 -0.26 -12.08 2.04
N LYS A 60 0.82 -11.46 2.51
CA LYS A 60 1.89 -12.13 3.28
C LYS A 60 2.45 -13.38 2.55
N GLY A 61 2.68 -13.27 1.24
CA GLY A 61 3.21 -14.35 0.40
C GLY A 61 2.18 -15.41 -0.03
N ILE A 62 0.92 -15.29 0.41
CA ILE A 62 -0.16 -16.20 0.03
C ILE A 62 -1.09 -15.51 -0.94
N VAL A 63 -1.36 -16.14 -2.08
CA VAL A 63 -2.32 -15.64 -3.06
C VAL A 63 -3.74 -15.97 -2.59
N LYS A 64 -4.57 -14.95 -2.43
CA LYS A 64 -5.98 -15.07 -2.03
C LYS A 64 -6.90 -14.47 -3.08
N ARG A 65 -7.99 -15.17 -3.35
CA ARG A 65 -9.04 -14.71 -4.26
C ARG A 65 -10.05 -13.82 -3.57
N ILE A 66 -10.26 -12.62 -4.08
CA ILE A 66 -11.13 -11.60 -3.49
C ILE A 66 -12.07 -11.06 -4.56
N SER A 67 -13.34 -10.88 -4.20
CA SER A 67 -14.35 -10.29 -5.10
C SER A 67 -14.12 -8.80 -5.27
N ILE A 68 -14.49 -8.28 -6.45
CA ILE A 68 -14.33 -6.86 -6.80
C ILE A 68 -14.97 -5.92 -5.79
N ASP A 69 -16.10 -6.29 -5.21
CA ASP A 69 -16.87 -5.44 -4.27
C ASP A 69 -16.09 -5.10 -2.99
N ARG A 70 -15.06 -5.88 -2.67
CA ARG A 70 -14.22 -5.70 -1.47
C ARG A 70 -12.89 -5.02 -1.78
N LEU A 71 -12.69 -4.56 -3.01
CA LEU A 71 -11.42 -3.99 -3.46
C LEU A 71 -11.56 -2.51 -3.78
N LYS A 72 -10.58 -1.73 -3.32
CA LYS A 72 -10.41 -0.33 -3.70
C LYS A 72 -9.05 -0.18 -4.39
N PRO A 73 -8.96 0.50 -5.55
CA PRO A 73 -7.67 0.70 -6.20
C PRO A 73 -6.75 1.53 -5.28
N CYS A 74 -5.49 1.12 -5.20
CA CYS A 74 -4.45 1.92 -4.57
C CYS A 74 -3.80 2.79 -5.65
N PHE A 75 -3.94 4.11 -5.52
CA PHE A 75 -3.27 5.05 -6.39
C PHE A 75 -1.85 5.26 -5.89
N THR A 76 -0.90 4.62 -6.55
CA THR A 76 0.50 5.03 -6.42
C THR A 76 0.73 6.16 -7.41
N LEU A 77 1.41 7.21 -6.98
CA LEU A 77 1.95 8.23 -7.88
C LEU A 77 2.97 7.51 -8.76
N LYS A 78 2.56 7.08 -9.96
CA LYS A 78 3.52 6.60 -10.96
C LYS A 78 4.46 7.75 -11.25
N ASP A 79 5.74 7.41 -11.36
CA ASP A 79 6.87 8.31 -11.58
C ASP A 79 6.79 9.10 -12.89
N THR A 80 5.88 10.05 -12.95
CA THR A 80 6.19 11.37 -13.47
C THR A 80 6.40 12.20 -12.21
N GLU A 81 7.64 12.65 -11.96
CA GLU A 81 8.06 13.60 -10.90
C GLU A 81 8.61 13.10 -9.54
N ILE A 82 8.66 11.79 -9.21
CA ILE A 82 9.14 11.32 -7.88
C ILE A 82 10.36 10.38 -7.94
N SER A 83 10.52 9.56 -8.97
CA SER A 83 11.72 8.70 -9.09
C SER A 83 13.03 9.44 -9.36
N GLU A 84 12.99 10.68 -9.86
CA GLU A 84 14.21 11.47 -10.07
C GLU A 84 14.67 12.14 -8.77
N ARG A 85 13.75 12.73 -8.01
CA ARG A 85 14.10 13.44 -6.76
C ARG A 85 14.56 12.50 -5.63
N THR A 86 14.05 11.27 -5.59
CA THR A 86 14.42 10.33 -4.52
C THR A 86 15.74 9.62 -4.83
N ARG A 87 16.07 9.39 -6.10
CA ARG A 87 17.37 8.84 -6.50
C ARG A 87 18.48 9.87 -6.35
N GLU A 88 18.24 11.12 -6.72
CA GLU A 88 19.21 12.20 -6.55
C GLU A 88 19.47 12.53 -5.07
N ASN A 89 18.44 12.47 -4.21
CA ASN A 89 18.62 12.73 -2.77
C ASN A 89 19.29 11.59 -1.99
N ILE A 90 19.15 10.34 -2.44
CA ILE A 90 19.87 9.20 -1.83
C ILE A 90 21.34 9.16 -2.29
N LEU A 91 21.64 9.56 -3.53
CA LEU A 91 23.01 9.60 -4.07
C LEU A 91 23.81 10.84 -3.63
N SER A 92 23.16 11.97 -3.33
CA SER A 92 23.83 13.20 -2.87
C SER A 92 24.11 13.25 -1.36
N SER A 93 23.37 12.48 -0.55
CA SER A 93 23.59 12.42 0.91
C SER A 93 24.73 11.47 1.31
N GLU A 94 25.20 10.63 0.39
CA GLU A 94 26.35 9.75 0.62
C GLU A 94 27.69 10.51 0.56
N ALA A 95 27.69 11.73 0.00
CA ALA A 95 28.87 12.61 -0.08
C ALA A 95 29.15 13.46 1.17
N LEU A 96 28.33 13.37 2.23
CA LEU A 96 28.56 14.05 3.52
C LEU A 96 29.07 13.12 4.62
N ARG A 97 29.38 11.85 4.30
CA ARG A 97 30.15 10.99 5.20
C ARG A 97 31.61 11.42 5.12
N ILE A 98 31.97 12.45 5.89
CA ILE A 98 33.34 12.69 6.30
C ILE A 98 33.78 11.42 7.03
N THR A 99 34.47 10.52 6.36
CA THR A 99 35.17 9.39 6.97
C THR A 99 36.49 9.93 7.51
N PRO A 100 36.74 9.96 8.83
CA PRO A 100 38.11 10.01 9.30
C PRO A 100 38.65 8.57 9.31
N THR A 101 39.31 8.19 8.22
CA THR A 101 40.11 6.98 8.14
C THR A 101 41.51 7.28 8.70
N SER A 102 41.92 6.53 9.74
CA SER A 102 43.31 6.22 10.16
C SER A 102 44.25 7.41 10.52
N GLU A 103 45.19 7.39 11.46
CA GLU A 103 45.85 6.34 12.24
C GLU A 103 46.80 7.00 13.27
N THR A 104 46.99 6.32 14.40
CA THR A 104 48.28 5.99 15.06
C THR A 104 49.22 7.08 15.61
N SER A 105 49.19 7.13 16.96
CA SER A 105 50.29 7.20 17.94
C SER A 105 51.20 8.44 18.04
N ARG A 106 51.29 8.94 19.28
CA ARG A 106 52.48 9.25 20.10
C ARG A 106 51.90 9.85 21.39
N GLY A 107 51.80 9.10 22.49
CA GLY A 107 52.88 8.92 23.45
C GLY A 107 52.86 10.04 24.50
N ILE A 108 53.27 9.74 25.74
CA ILE A 108 53.67 10.63 26.86
C ILE A 108 52.58 11.58 27.44
N THR A 109 52.38 11.79 28.75
CA THR A 109 53.05 11.43 30.02
C THR A 109 52.09 11.72 31.19
N THR A 110 52.38 11.07 32.32
CA THR A 110 51.85 11.17 33.69
C THR A 110 51.55 12.57 34.30
N CYS A 111 51.09 12.55 35.56
CA CYS A 111 50.87 13.61 36.57
C CYS A 111 49.40 14.09 36.67
N LYS A 112 48.75 14.23 37.84
CA LYS A 112 49.14 14.18 39.26
C LYS A 112 47.88 13.89 40.09
#